data_AF-A0A091QFJ1-F1
#
_entry.id   AF-A0A091QFJ1-F1
#
_cell.length_a   1.000
_cell.length_b   1.000
_cell.length_c   1.000
_cell.angle_alpha   90.00
_cell.angle_beta   90.00
_cell.angle_gamma   90.00
#
_symmetry.space_group_name_H-M   'P 1'
#
loop_
_entity.id
_entity.type
_entity.pdbx_description
1 polymer ?
#
loop_
_entity_poly.entity_id
_entity_poly.type
_entity_poly.pdbx_seq_one_letter_code
_entity_poly.pdbx_strand_id
1 'polypeptide(L)'
;PHLPSSYKDAFDDFKEKSKKHTHYKPILIANINNCWNFRDYAEKNISEEDDSKASILSILGDIENSVFDVLLQQLFIKLKPIYKRFTENKWDSSNEIMNEIIKTTSKHISDFRTLKDPFYHAIIEKIHARLVKEYIVRLLKRKISLKTPAQQQNLAQHISKNAADLEAFCTSNGSQATWLNSALPKLAEIIRLQDLGAIKIEVATLATTYPDIRKRHLEAFLYIKANLSRSELKSILGYLADSTASTPPGAPLFSSINMS
;
A
#
# COMPACT_ATOMS: atom_id res chain seq x y z
N PRO A 1 19.98 3.69 -27.12
CA PRO A 1 20.04 2.91 -25.85
C PRO A 1 21.03 3.43 -24.79
N HIS A 2 22.18 4.01 -25.16
CA HIS A 2 23.26 4.34 -24.19
C HIS A 2 22.98 5.52 -23.25
N LEU A 3 22.25 6.55 -23.70
CA LEU A 3 22.03 7.77 -22.91
C LEU A 3 21.15 7.53 -21.66
N PRO A 4 20.01 6.82 -21.73
CA PRO A 4 19.20 6.53 -20.53
C PRO A 4 19.93 5.68 -19.48
N SER A 5 20.75 4.72 -19.92
CA SER A 5 21.55 3.89 -19.00
C SER A 5 22.62 4.71 -18.29
N SER A 6 23.39 5.52 -19.04
CA SER A 6 24.41 6.37 -18.44
C SER A 6 23.81 7.44 -17.51
N TYR A 7 22.64 7.98 -17.86
CA TYR A 7 21.90 8.89 -16.99
C TYR A 7 21.45 8.20 -15.70
N LYS A 8 20.92 6.98 -15.79
CA LYS A 8 20.57 6.16 -14.63
C LYS A 8 21.77 5.97 -13.69
N ASP A 9 22.92 5.58 -14.23
CA ASP A 9 24.12 5.31 -13.42
C ASP A 9 24.62 6.58 -12.70
N ALA A 10 24.69 7.71 -13.41
CA ALA A 10 25.08 8.99 -12.81
C ALA A 10 24.10 9.45 -11.72
N PHE A 11 22.82 9.19 -11.93
CA PHE A 11 21.78 9.54 -10.97
C PHE A 11 21.76 8.62 -9.75
N ASP A 12 22.02 7.32 -9.95
CA ASP A 12 22.22 6.35 -8.87
C ASP A 12 23.43 6.77 -7.99
N ASP A 13 24.53 7.19 -8.61
CA ASP A 13 25.70 7.71 -7.89
C ASP A 13 25.38 8.95 -7.04
N PHE A 14 24.61 9.90 -7.60
CA PHE A 14 24.15 11.07 -6.87
C PHE A 14 23.27 10.70 -5.66
N LYS A 15 22.31 9.78 -5.83
CA LYS A 15 21.44 9.31 -4.74
C LYS A 15 22.23 8.69 -3.59
N GLU A 16 23.32 7.99 -3.89
CA GLU A 16 24.13 7.35 -2.87
C GLU A 16 25.03 8.34 -2.14
N LYS A 17 25.74 9.20 -2.87
CA LYS A 17 26.79 10.07 -2.32
C LYS A 17 26.28 11.40 -1.76
N SER A 18 25.12 11.88 -2.22
CA SER A 18 24.68 13.26 -1.94
C SER A 18 23.55 13.37 -0.91
N LYS A 19 23.28 12.32 -0.11
CA LYS A 19 22.16 12.29 0.85
C LYS A 19 22.16 13.43 1.88
N LYS A 20 23.33 14.01 2.18
CA LYS A 20 23.51 15.14 3.12
C LYS A 20 23.40 16.52 2.46
N HIS A 21 23.22 16.57 1.13
CA HIS A 21 23.17 17.81 0.39
C HIS A 21 21.90 18.61 0.71
N THR A 22 22.02 19.92 0.93
CA THR A 22 20.90 20.80 1.30
C THR A 22 19.73 20.73 0.31
N HIS A 23 20.04 20.60 -0.98
CA HIS A 23 19.06 20.52 -2.07
C HIS A 23 18.80 19.09 -2.55
N TYR A 24 19.11 18.07 -1.75
CA TYR A 24 18.95 16.67 -2.16
C TYR A 24 17.54 16.36 -2.67
N LYS A 25 16.49 16.65 -1.88
CA LYS A 25 15.09 16.43 -2.30
C LYS A 25 14.68 17.24 -3.55
N PRO A 26 14.92 18.57 -3.62
CA PRO A 26 14.65 19.34 -4.84
C PRO A 26 15.33 18.78 -6.10
N ILE A 27 16.58 18.33 -5.98
CA ILE A 27 17.32 17.74 -7.12
C ILE A 27 16.66 16.43 -7.56
N LEU A 28 16.24 15.57 -6.63
CA LEU A 28 15.50 14.35 -6.96
C LEU A 28 14.19 14.65 -7.71
N ILE A 29 13.42 15.63 -7.24
CA ILE A 29 12.17 16.06 -7.90
C ILE A 29 12.43 16.61 -9.30
N ALA A 30 13.46 17.45 -9.46
CA ALA A 30 13.83 18.00 -10.77
C ALA A 30 14.22 16.89 -11.77
N ASN A 31 14.95 15.86 -11.32
CA ASN A 31 15.30 14.72 -12.16
C ASN A 31 14.08 13.89 -12.57
N ILE A 32 13.12 13.63 -11.67
CA ILE A 32 11.86 13.00 -12.05
C ILE A 32 11.12 13.84 -13.10
N ASN A 33 11.00 15.15 -12.88
CA ASN A 33 10.31 16.05 -13.81
C ASN A 33 10.96 16.07 -15.20
N ASN A 34 12.28 15.87 -15.28
CA ASN A 34 13.01 15.73 -16.53
C ASN A 34 12.75 14.39 -17.22
N CYS A 35 12.51 13.30 -16.47
CA CYS A 35 12.13 12.00 -17.03
C CYS A 35 10.87 12.10 -17.91
N TRP A 36 9.95 13.01 -17.59
CA TRP A 36 8.79 13.29 -18.44
C TRP A 36 9.17 13.71 -19.86
N ASN A 37 10.20 14.55 -20.01
CA ASN A 37 10.59 15.04 -21.33
C ASN A 37 11.14 13.89 -22.19
N PHE A 38 11.88 12.97 -21.57
CA PHE A 38 12.37 11.76 -22.25
C PHE A 38 11.24 10.81 -22.61
N ARG A 39 10.26 10.64 -21.71
CA ARG A 39 9.06 9.82 -21.94
C ARG A 39 8.23 10.37 -23.10
N ASP A 40 7.88 11.66 -23.06
CA ASP A 40 7.11 12.34 -24.10
C ASP A 40 7.80 12.26 -25.47
N TYR A 41 9.12 12.43 -25.50
CA TYR A 41 9.91 12.26 -26.71
C TYR A 41 9.84 10.81 -27.23
N ALA A 42 10.10 9.82 -26.37
CA ALA A 42 10.09 8.41 -26.76
C ALA A 42 8.70 7.97 -27.26
N GLU A 43 7.63 8.40 -26.60
CA GLU A 43 6.26 8.09 -26.98
C GLU A 43 5.89 8.64 -28.35
N LYS A 44 6.28 9.89 -28.66
CA LYS A 44 5.93 10.58 -29.91
C LYS A 44 6.81 10.22 -31.11
N ASN A 45 8.09 9.92 -30.88
CA ASN A 45 9.09 9.86 -31.96
C ASN A 45 9.63 8.45 -32.22
N ILE A 46 9.38 7.48 -31.34
CA ILE A 46 9.84 6.10 -31.52
C ILE A 46 8.63 5.22 -31.88
N SER A 47 8.77 4.42 -32.93
CA SER A 47 7.75 3.47 -33.39
C SER A 47 7.41 2.44 -32.29
N GLU A 48 6.16 1.99 -32.24
CA GLU A 48 5.73 0.91 -31.32
C GLU A 48 6.41 -0.44 -31.63
N GLU A 49 6.81 -0.65 -32.89
CA GLU A 49 7.50 -1.87 -33.34
C GLU A 49 8.99 -1.87 -33.00
N ASP A 50 9.52 -0.77 -32.46
CA ASP A 50 10.92 -0.65 -32.06
C ASP A 50 11.10 -1.16 -30.61
N ASP A 51 11.76 -2.32 -30.48
CA ASP A 51 12.07 -2.96 -29.20
C ASP A 51 12.82 -2.01 -28.23
N SER A 52 13.52 -1.00 -28.74
CA SER A 52 14.22 -0.02 -27.90
C SER A 52 13.28 0.92 -27.15
N LYS A 53 12.05 1.16 -27.65
CA LYS A 53 11.05 2.00 -26.98
C LYS A 53 10.68 1.44 -25.61
N ALA A 54 10.33 0.15 -25.58
CA ALA A 54 9.99 -0.55 -24.34
C ALA A 54 11.15 -0.54 -23.35
N SER A 55 12.38 -0.76 -23.84
CA SER A 55 13.58 -0.71 -23.01
C SER A 55 13.82 0.68 -22.39
N ILE A 56 13.69 1.76 -23.17
CA ILE A 56 13.86 3.13 -22.69
C ILE A 56 12.81 3.47 -21.62
N LEU A 57 11.53 3.16 -21.90
CA LEU A 57 10.44 3.43 -20.96
C LEU A 57 10.58 2.64 -19.66
N SER A 58 11.09 1.41 -19.74
CA SER A 58 11.42 0.59 -18.56
C SER A 58 12.52 1.25 -17.71
N ILE A 59 13.62 1.70 -18.33
CA ILE A 59 14.74 2.36 -17.62
C ILE A 59 14.25 3.64 -16.92
N LEU A 60 13.43 4.45 -17.62
CA LEU A 60 12.84 5.65 -17.03
C LEU A 60 11.93 5.30 -15.83
N GLY A 61 11.11 4.26 -15.97
CA GLY A 61 10.27 3.75 -14.88
C GLY A 61 11.09 3.29 -13.66
N ASP A 62 12.23 2.63 -13.87
CA ASP A 62 13.12 2.21 -12.78
C ASP A 62 13.73 3.40 -12.05
N ILE A 63 14.15 4.44 -12.78
CA ILE A 63 14.64 5.69 -12.20
C ILE A 63 13.53 6.34 -11.35
N GLU A 64 12.35 6.53 -11.92
CA GLU A 64 11.18 7.14 -11.25
C GLU A 64 10.85 6.39 -9.95
N ASN A 65 10.73 5.06 -10.01
CA ASN A 65 10.43 4.21 -8.86
C ASN A 65 11.50 4.32 -7.77
N SER A 66 12.77 4.28 -8.16
CA SER A 66 13.87 4.39 -7.21
C SER A 66 13.90 5.76 -6.51
N VAL A 67 13.55 6.84 -7.21
CA VAL A 67 13.42 8.16 -6.56
C VAL A 67 12.25 8.19 -5.59
N PHE A 68 11.10 7.67 -5.99
CA PHE A 68 9.95 7.59 -5.11
C PHE A 68 10.28 6.81 -3.83
N ASP A 69 11.00 5.69 -3.93
CA ASP A 69 11.42 4.92 -2.76
C ASP A 69 12.26 5.76 -1.78
N VAL A 70 13.21 6.55 -2.30
CA VAL A 70 14.03 7.47 -1.51
C VAL A 70 13.19 8.58 -0.87
N LEU A 71 12.32 9.23 -1.65
CA LEU A 71 11.47 10.32 -1.17
C LEU A 71 10.48 9.86 -0.10
N LEU A 72 9.97 8.64 -0.22
CA LEU A 72 8.99 8.06 0.71
C LEU A 72 9.65 7.39 1.93
N GLN A 73 10.93 7.04 1.88
CA GLN A 73 11.61 6.34 2.97
C GLN A 73 11.45 7.05 4.33
N GLN A 74 11.68 8.36 4.37
CA GLN A 74 11.59 9.13 5.62
C GLN A 74 10.17 9.18 6.19
N LEU A 75 9.15 9.24 5.33
CA LEU A 75 7.75 9.22 5.77
C LEU A 75 7.45 7.92 6.52
N PHE A 76 7.77 6.78 5.90
CA PHE A 76 7.40 5.49 6.48
C PHE A 76 8.28 5.08 7.66
N ILE A 77 9.50 5.61 7.78
CA ILE A 77 10.26 5.54 9.03
C ILE A 77 9.51 6.25 10.17
N LYS A 78 8.96 7.44 9.92
CA LYS A 78 8.19 8.20 10.93
C LYS A 78 6.85 7.56 11.24
N LEU A 79 6.15 7.02 10.24
CA LEU A 79 4.85 6.38 10.43
C LEU A 79 4.94 5.03 11.16
N LYS A 80 6.05 4.29 11.00
CA LYS A 80 6.22 2.96 11.62
C LYS A 80 5.91 2.91 13.12
N PRO A 81 6.48 3.77 14.00
CA PRO A 81 6.14 3.79 15.42
C PRO A 81 4.67 4.19 15.65
N ILE A 82 4.12 5.11 14.86
CA ILE A 82 2.72 5.57 14.97
C ILE A 82 1.75 4.40 14.72
N TYR A 83 1.96 3.63 13.65
CA TYR A 83 1.18 2.41 13.36
C TYR A 83 1.33 1.37 14.46
N LYS A 84 2.52 1.18 15.03
CA LYS A 84 2.77 0.19 16.08
C LYS A 84 1.84 0.40 17.28
N ARG A 85 1.50 1.65 17.59
CA ARG A 85 0.60 1.99 18.69
C ARG A 85 -0.76 1.32 18.59
N PHE A 86 -1.34 1.14 17.39
CA PHE A 86 -2.60 0.39 17.20
C PHE A 86 -2.55 -0.98 17.87
N THR A 87 -1.42 -1.69 17.76
CA THR A 87 -1.28 -3.01 18.40
C THR A 87 -0.89 -2.93 19.87
N GLU A 88 -0.15 -1.90 20.28
CA GLU A 88 0.33 -1.72 21.67
C GLU A 88 -0.78 -1.30 22.62
N ASN A 89 -1.70 -0.45 22.14
CA ASN A 89 -2.87 -0.03 22.88
C ASN A 89 -4.13 -0.84 22.53
N LYS A 90 -3.96 -1.99 21.85
CA LYS A 90 -5.07 -2.89 21.48
C LYS A 90 -6.21 -2.20 20.72
N TRP A 91 -5.87 -1.23 19.88
CA TRP A 91 -6.78 -0.43 19.05
C TRP A 91 -7.63 0.58 19.84
N ASP A 92 -7.34 0.78 21.12
CA ASP A 92 -7.82 1.94 21.85
C ASP A 92 -7.28 3.22 21.17
N SER A 93 -7.97 4.36 21.33
CA SER A 93 -7.55 5.63 20.71
C SER A 93 -7.27 5.55 19.19
N SER A 94 -7.99 4.66 18.50
CA SER A 94 -7.78 4.38 17.09
C SER A 94 -7.92 5.64 16.21
N ASN A 95 -8.86 6.52 16.56
CA ASN A 95 -9.13 7.77 15.85
C ASN A 95 -7.95 8.76 15.98
N GLU A 96 -7.40 8.91 17.19
CA GLU A 96 -6.27 9.79 17.47
C GLU A 96 -5.02 9.32 16.70
N ILE A 97 -4.77 8.00 16.69
CA ILE A 97 -3.65 7.43 15.92
C ILE A 97 -3.83 7.71 14.42
N MET A 98 -5.03 7.51 13.88
CA MET A 98 -5.29 7.75 12.47
C MET A 98 -5.11 9.22 12.09
N ASN A 99 -5.62 10.14 12.91
CA ASN A 99 -5.41 11.58 12.72
C ASN A 99 -3.93 11.96 12.70
N GLU A 100 -3.10 11.34 13.55
CA GLU A 100 -1.65 11.57 13.54
C GLU A 100 -0.97 11.02 12.27
N ILE A 101 -1.40 9.86 11.77
CA ILE A 101 -0.93 9.29 10.48
C ILE A 101 -1.26 10.25 9.34
N ILE A 102 -2.51 10.71 9.26
CA ILE A 102 -2.98 11.65 8.24
C ILE A 102 -2.20 12.96 8.32
N LYS A 103 -2.05 13.55 9.50
CA LYS A 103 -1.30 14.80 9.71
C LYS A 103 0.16 14.67 9.30
N THR A 104 0.81 13.57 9.70
CA THR A 104 2.22 13.29 9.37
C THR A 104 2.39 13.12 7.86
N THR A 105 1.46 12.42 7.22
CA THR A 105 1.49 12.18 5.77
C THR A 105 1.20 13.45 4.98
N SER A 106 0.20 14.25 5.39
CA SER A 106 -0.13 15.53 4.76
C SER A 106 1.05 16.50 4.76
N LYS A 107 1.77 16.60 5.87
CA LYS A 107 3.00 17.40 5.95
C LYS A 107 4.04 16.92 4.94
N HIS A 108 4.20 15.61 4.77
CA HIS A 108 5.16 15.05 3.82
C HIS A 108 4.75 15.26 2.36
N ILE A 109 3.46 15.09 2.04
CA ILE A 109 2.91 15.34 0.69
C ILE A 109 3.15 16.80 0.25
N SER A 110 3.15 17.75 1.19
CA SER A 110 3.40 19.16 0.87
C SER A 110 4.77 19.43 0.24
N ASP A 111 5.75 18.53 0.42
CA ASP A 111 7.06 18.60 -0.23
C ASP A 111 7.00 18.31 -1.75
N PHE A 112 5.90 17.73 -2.24
CA PHE A 112 5.76 17.21 -3.61
C PHE A 112 5.01 18.14 -4.57
N ARG A 113 4.68 19.36 -4.15
CA ARG A 113 3.91 20.34 -4.95
C ARG A 113 4.55 20.73 -6.29
N THR A 114 5.86 20.51 -6.43
CA THR A 114 6.61 20.84 -7.65
C THR A 114 6.79 19.65 -8.59
N LEU A 115 6.30 18.45 -8.24
CA LEU A 115 6.22 17.33 -9.18
C LEU A 115 5.20 17.65 -10.27
N LYS A 116 5.50 17.27 -11.52
CA LYS A 116 4.51 17.27 -12.60
C LYS A 116 3.37 16.30 -12.28
N ASP A 117 2.16 16.62 -12.72
CA ASP A 117 0.93 15.91 -12.36
C ASP A 117 1.01 14.37 -12.49
N PRO A 118 1.54 13.78 -13.58
CA PRO A 118 1.63 12.32 -13.70
C PRO A 118 2.45 11.69 -12.55
N PHE A 119 3.55 12.34 -12.15
CA PHE A 119 4.39 11.85 -11.07
C PHE A 119 3.83 12.16 -9.69
N TYR A 120 3.11 13.29 -9.55
CA TYR A 120 2.39 13.61 -8.34
C TYR A 120 1.31 12.55 -8.06
N HIS A 121 0.46 12.23 -9.04
CA HIS A 121 -0.54 11.17 -8.88
C HIS A 121 0.11 9.82 -8.56
N ALA A 122 1.16 9.44 -9.30
CA ALA A 122 1.87 8.18 -9.06
C ALA A 122 2.48 8.06 -7.65
N ILE A 123 3.08 9.14 -7.12
CA ILE A 123 3.65 9.10 -5.75
C ILE A 123 2.55 9.06 -4.69
N ILE A 124 1.41 9.73 -4.90
CA ILE A 124 0.26 9.69 -3.99
C ILE A 124 -0.37 8.29 -3.96
N GLU A 125 -0.48 7.60 -5.10
CA GLU A 125 -0.93 6.20 -5.13
C GLU A 125 0.02 5.26 -4.37
N LYS A 126 1.33 5.44 -4.50
CA LYS A 126 2.32 4.69 -3.71
C LYS A 126 2.18 4.95 -2.20
N ILE A 127 1.89 6.19 -1.81
CA ILE A 127 1.58 6.53 -0.43
C ILE A 127 0.32 5.80 0.03
N HIS A 128 -0.77 5.89 -0.74
CA HIS A 128 -2.05 5.24 -0.43
C HIS A 128 -1.88 3.73 -0.23
N ALA A 129 -1.24 3.05 -1.19
CA ALA A 129 -0.97 1.62 -1.12
C ALA A 129 -0.19 1.24 0.15
N ARG A 130 0.82 2.04 0.50
CA ARG A 130 1.66 1.74 1.67
C ARG A 130 0.98 2.09 3.00
N LEU A 131 0.11 3.08 3.05
CA LEU A 131 -0.73 3.37 4.22
C LEU A 131 -1.70 2.21 4.51
N VAL A 132 -2.39 1.73 3.48
CA VAL A 132 -3.30 0.57 3.60
C VAL A 132 -2.52 -0.68 3.99
N LYS A 133 -1.39 -0.94 3.33
CA LYS A 133 -0.52 -2.08 3.64
C LYS A 133 -0.03 -2.07 5.10
N GLU A 134 0.51 -0.96 5.60
CA GLU A 134 0.99 -0.88 6.99
C GLU A 134 -0.14 -1.08 8.01
N TYR A 135 -1.36 -0.66 7.67
CA TYR A 135 -2.55 -0.91 8.47
C TYR A 135 -2.88 -2.41 8.50
N ILE A 136 -2.92 -3.08 7.34
CA ILE A 136 -3.14 -4.54 7.25
C ILE A 136 -2.05 -5.28 8.03
N VAL A 137 -0.78 -4.86 7.90
CA VAL A 137 0.32 -5.45 8.69
C VAL A 137 0.00 -5.43 10.18
N ARG A 138 -0.61 -4.36 10.72
CA ARG A 138 -1.03 -4.31 12.14
C ARG A 138 -2.08 -5.35 12.47
N LEU A 139 -3.10 -5.50 11.62
CA LEU A 139 -4.15 -6.52 11.78
C LEU A 139 -3.58 -7.95 11.77
N LEU A 140 -2.50 -8.20 11.03
CA LEU A 140 -1.88 -9.51 10.91
C LEU A 140 -0.93 -9.88 12.06
N LYS A 141 -0.64 -8.98 13.03
CA LYS A 141 0.37 -9.23 14.08
C LYS A 141 -0.05 -10.20 15.19
N ARG A 142 -1.25 -10.77 15.16
CA ARG A 142 -1.77 -11.70 16.19
C ARG A 142 -1.64 -11.15 17.63
N LYS A 143 -1.80 -9.82 17.81
CA LYS A 143 -1.64 -9.14 19.12
C LYS A 143 -2.93 -8.99 19.91
N ILE A 144 -4.07 -9.12 19.24
CA ILE A 144 -5.39 -9.01 19.84
C ILE A 144 -6.21 -10.24 19.47
N SER A 145 -7.06 -10.69 20.40
CA SER A 145 -7.96 -11.82 20.22
C SER A 145 -9.24 -11.50 20.99
N LEU A 146 -10.35 -11.34 20.27
CA LEU A 146 -11.62 -10.83 20.76
C LEU A 146 -12.63 -11.97 20.84
N LYS A 147 -13.19 -12.20 22.04
CA LYS A 147 -14.08 -13.34 22.30
C LYS A 147 -15.54 -13.02 22.06
N THR A 148 -15.95 -11.77 22.27
CA THR A 148 -17.38 -11.42 22.20
C THR A 148 -17.73 -10.71 20.89
N PRO A 149 -18.96 -10.91 20.37
CA PRO A 149 -19.44 -10.18 19.21
C PRO A 149 -19.37 -8.66 19.38
N ALA A 150 -19.64 -8.15 20.59
CA ALA A 150 -19.57 -6.72 20.88
C ALA A 150 -18.16 -6.14 20.73
N GLN A 151 -17.13 -6.85 21.21
CA GLN A 151 -15.73 -6.44 21.02
C GLN A 151 -15.34 -6.42 19.54
N GLN A 152 -15.76 -7.46 18.80
CA GLN A 152 -15.48 -7.58 17.37
C GLN A 152 -16.18 -6.50 16.56
N GLN A 153 -17.46 -6.21 16.85
CA GLN A 153 -18.23 -5.12 16.26
C GLN A 153 -17.56 -3.76 16.50
N ASN A 154 -17.08 -3.50 17.71
CA ASN A 154 -16.39 -2.26 18.06
C ASN A 154 -15.10 -2.09 17.23
N LEU A 155 -14.24 -3.12 17.21
CA LEU A 155 -13.02 -3.07 16.38
C LEU A 155 -13.35 -2.89 14.89
N ALA A 156 -14.35 -3.59 14.37
CA ALA A 156 -14.78 -3.45 12.98
C ALA A 156 -15.22 -2.01 12.67
N GLN A 157 -15.97 -1.35 13.57
CA GLN A 157 -16.35 0.05 13.40
C GLN A 157 -15.14 0.99 13.38
N HIS A 158 -14.15 0.78 14.25
CA HIS A 158 -12.91 1.54 14.23
C HIS A 158 -12.13 1.36 12.92
N ILE A 159 -12.03 0.13 12.41
CA ILE A 159 -11.36 -0.15 11.14
C ILE A 159 -12.10 0.51 9.98
N SER A 160 -13.43 0.39 9.92
CA SER A 160 -14.24 1.01 8.86
C SER A 160 -14.15 2.54 8.87
N LYS A 161 -14.18 3.17 10.05
CA LYS A 161 -13.99 4.62 10.17
C LYS A 161 -12.62 5.05 9.67
N ASN A 162 -11.56 4.39 10.14
CA ASN A 162 -10.20 4.66 9.70
C ASN A 162 -10.00 4.44 8.20
N ALA A 163 -10.66 3.43 7.62
CA ALA A 163 -10.63 3.16 6.20
C ALA A 163 -11.24 4.32 5.41
N ALA A 164 -12.40 4.82 5.84
CA ALA A 164 -13.04 5.98 5.22
C ALA A 164 -12.18 7.25 5.35
N ASP A 165 -11.57 7.48 6.52
CA ASP A 165 -10.68 8.63 6.73
C ASP A 165 -9.42 8.56 5.83
N LEU A 166 -8.82 7.36 5.68
CA LEU A 166 -7.69 7.13 4.78
C LEU A 166 -8.06 7.30 3.30
N GLU A 167 -9.19 6.72 2.88
CA GLU A 167 -9.71 6.83 1.52
C GLU A 167 -9.97 8.29 1.15
N ALA A 168 -10.70 9.02 2.01
CA ALA A 168 -11.01 10.42 1.80
C ALA A 168 -9.74 11.27 1.73
N PHE A 169 -8.77 11.01 2.62
CA PHE A 169 -7.48 11.69 2.61
C PHE A 169 -6.69 11.43 1.33
N CYS A 170 -6.53 10.17 0.92
CA CYS A 170 -5.74 9.84 -0.27
C CYS A 170 -6.41 10.33 -1.55
N THR A 171 -7.73 10.18 -1.66
CA THR A 171 -8.51 10.61 -2.85
C THR A 171 -8.49 12.13 -2.99
N SER A 172 -8.69 12.88 -1.90
CA SER A 172 -8.60 14.35 -1.93
C SER A 172 -7.20 14.87 -2.26
N ASN A 173 -6.15 14.07 -2.04
CA ASN A 173 -4.78 14.39 -2.44
C ASN A 173 -4.43 13.85 -3.84
N GLY A 174 -5.37 13.26 -4.57
CA GLY A 174 -5.20 12.87 -5.97
C GLY A 174 -4.85 11.41 -6.23
N SER A 175 -4.98 10.50 -5.25
CA SER A 175 -4.85 9.06 -5.50
C SER A 175 -5.97 8.56 -6.42
N GLN A 176 -5.64 7.83 -7.49
CA GLN A 176 -6.63 7.10 -8.31
C GLN A 176 -6.65 5.59 -8.02
N ALA A 177 -5.90 5.13 -7.00
CA ALA A 177 -5.85 3.73 -6.56
C ALA A 177 -7.13 3.28 -5.80
N THR A 178 -8.30 3.42 -6.42
CA THR A 178 -9.63 3.06 -5.88
C THR A 178 -9.76 1.58 -5.54
N TRP A 179 -8.96 0.74 -6.19
CA TRP A 179 -8.87 -0.70 -5.90
C TRP A 179 -8.47 -1.00 -4.46
N LEU A 180 -7.82 -0.07 -3.74
CA LEU A 180 -7.43 -0.21 -2.33
C LEU A 180 -8.59 0.02 -1.34
N ASN A 181 -9.61 0.78 -1.75
CA ASN A 181 -10.63 1.34 -0.85
C ASN A 181 -11.44 0.24 -0.15
N SER A 182 -11.59 -0.91 -0.80
CA SER A 182 -12.33 -2.05 -0.24
C SER A 182 -11.51 -2.92 0.73
N ALA A 183 -10.18 -2.79 0.80
CA ALA A 183 -9.34 -3.75 1.52
C ALA A 183 -9.66 -3.77 3.02
N LEU A 184 -9.64 -2.60 3.66
CA LEU A 184 -9.90 -2.47 5.09
C LEU A 184 -11.39 -2.68 5.45
N PRO A 185 -12.37 -2.16 4.69
CA PRO A 185 -13.79 -2.44 4.93
C PRO A 185 -14.11 -3.94 4.87
N LYS A 186 -13.56 -4.69 3.91
CA LYS A 186 -13.76 -6.15 3.82
C LYS A 186 -13.19 -6.89 5.02
N LEU A 187 -12.00 -6.49 5.49
CA LEU A 187 -11.42 -7.05 6.71
C LEU A 187 -12.27 -6.71 7.94
N ALA A 188 -12.73 -5.47 8.07
CA ALA A 188 -13.64 -5.06 9.15
C ALA A 188 -14.91 -5.92 9.14
N GLU A 189 -15.49 -6.16 7.97
CA GLU A 189 -16.70 -6.97 7.82
C GLU A 189 -16.48 -8.42 8.25
N ILE A 190 -15.35 -9.05 7.89
CA ILE A 190 -15.01 -10.41 8.37
C ILE A 190 -14.91 -10.47 9.90
N ILE A 191 -14.36 -9.43 10.55
CA ILE A 191 -14.30 -9.37 12.02
C ILE A 191 -15.72 -9.28 12.59
N ARG A 192 -16.57 -8.45 11.99
CA ARG A 192 -17.92 -8.15 12.44
C ARG A 192 -18.86 -9.34 12.36
N LEU A 193 -18.83 -10.06 11.24
CA LEU A 193 -19.74 -11.17 10.94
C LEU A 193 -19.62 -12.29 11.97
N GLN A 194 -20.77 -12.83 12.41
CA GLN A 194 -20.83 -13.94 13.38
C GLN A 194 -21.26 -15.26 12.73
N ASP A 195 -22.08 -15.21 11.69
CA ASP A 195 -22.49 -16.40 10.94
C ASP A 195 -21.32 -16.94 10.10
N LEU A 196 -21.06 -18.26 10.21
CA LEU A 196 -19.95 -18.91 9.53
C LEU A 196 -20.10 -18.86 8.00
N GLY A 197 -21.32 -18.97 7.47
CA GLY A 197 -21.61 -18.88 6.05
C GLY A 197 -21.25 -17.50 5.50
N ALA A 198 -21.71 -16.45 6.19
CA ALA A 198 -21.42 -15.06 5.85
C ALA A 198 -19.91 -14.77 5.90
N ILE A 199 -19.18 -15.27 6.92
CA ILE A 199 -17.72 -15.13 7.00
C ILE A 199 -17.04 -15.75 5.78
N LYS A 200 -17.45 -16.96 5.37
CA LYS A 200 -16.89 -17.63 4.18
C LYS A 200 -17.15 -16.86 2.90
N ILE A 201 -18.36 -16.32 2.74
CA ILE A 201 -18.71 -15.48 1.60
C ILE A 201 -17.80 -14.26 1.56
N GLU A 202 -17.65 -13.53 2.67
CA GLU A 202 -16.82 -12.32 2.68
C GLU A 202 -15.32 -12.61 2.50
N VAL A 203 -14.84 -13.75 3.00
CA VAL A 203 -13.49 -14.24 2.70
C VAL A 203 -13.32 -14.54 1.21
N ALA A 204 -14.32 -15.15 0.57
CA ALA A 204 -14.27 -15.44 -0.86
C ALA A 204 -14.31 -14.16 -1.71
N THR A 205 -15.12 -13.17 -1.32
CA THR A 205 -15.14 -11.86 -2.00
C THR A 205 -13.81 -11.12 -1.81
N LEU A 206 -13.23 -11.13 -0.61
CA LEU A 206 -11.89 -10.59 -0.36
C LEU A 206 -10.83 -11.25 -1.23
N ALA A 207 -10.83 -12.58 -1.33
CA ALA A 207 -9.88 -13.32 -2.15
C ALA A 207 -10.09 -13.11 -3.66
N THR A 208 -11.31 -12.81 -4.08
CA THR A 208 -11.60 -12.44 -5.48
C THR A 208 -11.07 -11.03 -5.79
N THR A 209 -11.26 -10.08 -4.87
CA THR A 209 -10.76 -8.70 -5.04
C THR A 209 -9.25 -8.62 -4.91
N TYR A 210 -8.65 -9.41 -4.02
CA TYR A 210 -7.21 -9.45 -3.73
C TYR A 210 -6.67 -10.88 -3.81
N PRO A 211 -6.47 -11.42 -5.01
CA PRO A 211 -6.11 -12.83 -5.22
C PRO A 211 -4.69 -13.18 -4.78
N ASP A 212 -3.88 -12.19 -4.43
CA ASP A 212 -2.57 -12.40 -3.82
C ASP A 212 -2.63 -12.67 -2.30
N ILE A 213 -3.83 -12.66 -1.69
CA ILE A 213 -4.05 -13.16 -0.34
C ILE A 213 -3.83 -14.68 -0.29
N ARG A 214 -3.18 -15.15 0.79
CA ARG A 214 -2.82 -16.57 0.97
C ARG A 214 -3.35 -17.05 2.32
N LYS A 215 -3.48 -18.36 2.49
CA LYS A 215 -3.94 -19.01 3.73
C LYS A 215 -3.20 -18.48 4.97
N ARG A 216 -1.89 -18.27 4.88
CA ARG A 216 -1.08 -17.69 5.97
C ARG A 216 -1.51 -16.27 6.40
N HIS A 217 -1.93 -15.42 5.44
CA HIS A 217 -2.41 -14.07 5.74
C HIS A 217 -3.75 -14.16 6.47
N LEU A 218 -4.67 -14.97 5.94
CA LEU A 218 -6.00 -15.15 6.53
C LEU A 218 -5.94 -15.81 7.91
N GLU A 219 -5.10 -16.82 8.09
CA GLU A 219 -4.90 -17.48 9.38
C GLU A 219 -4.38 -16.49 10.44
N ALA A 220 -3.41 -15.64 10.09
CA ALA A 220 -2.91 -14.63 11.01
C ALA A 220 -3.94 -13.55 11.32
N PHE A 221 -4.76 -13.18 10.33
CA PHE A 221 -5.86 -12.24 10.51
C PHE A 221 -6.95 -12.78 11.43
N LEU A 222 -7.41 -14.02 11.19
CA LEU A 222 -8.51 -14.66 11.93
C LEU A 222 -8.17 -14.94 13.40
N TYR A 223 -6.90 -14.82 13.81
CA TYR A 223 -6.52 -14.80 15.23
C TYR A 223 -7.28 -13.74 16.06
N ILE A 224 -7.66 -12.63 15.42
CA ILE A 224 -8.49 -11.58 16.04
C ILE A 224 -9.83 -12.15 16.50
N LYS A 225 -10.38 -13.15 15.80
CA LYS A 225 -11.71 -13.71 16.05
C LYS A 225 -11.60 -14.96 16.94
N ALA A 226 -11.46 -14.74 18.25
CA ALA A 226 -11.17 -15.77 19.25
C ALA A 226 -12.31 -16.78 19.51
N ASN A 227 -13.50 -16.53 18.95
CA ASN A 227 -14.68 -17.38 19.11
C ASN A 227 -14.84 -18.43 18.01
N LEU A 228 -13.92 -18.50 17.03
CA LEU A 228 -13.90 -19.59 16.04
C LEU A 228 -13.27 -20.85 16.64
N SER A 229 -13.96 -21.98 16.52
CA SER A 229 -13.35 -23.30 16.75
C SER A 229 -12.30 -23.62 15.69
N ARG A 230 -11.42 -24.59 16.00
CA ARG A 230 -10.42 -25.08 15.02
C ARG A 230 -11.07 -25.62 13.74
N SER A 231 -12.25 -26.25 13.86
CA SER A 231 -12.97 -26.81 12.73
C SER A 231 -13.53 -25.73 11.81
N GLU A 232 -14.10 -24.66 12.39
CA GLU A 232 -14.61 -23.49 11.66
C GLU A 232 -13.48 -22.74 10.98
N LEU A 233 -12.37 -22.51 11.70
CA LEU A 233 -11.18 -21.89 11.13
C LEU A 233 -10.66 -22.68 9.91
N LYS A 234 -10.52 -24.00 10.04
CA LYS A 234 -10.12 -24.87 8.91
C LYS A 234 -11.12 -24.80 7.76
N SER A 235 -12.42 -24.72 8.06
CA SER A 235 -13.48 -24.61 7.07
C SER A 235 -13.43 -23.28 6.30
N ILE A 236 -13.12 -22.17 6.98
CA ILE A 236 -12.93 -20.86 6.36
C ILE A 236 -11.66 -20.87 5.48
N LEU A 237 -10.55 -21.38 6.00
CA LEU A 237 -9.28 -21.46 5.27
C LEU A 237 -9.35 -22.40 4.06
N GLY A 238 -10.19 -23.43 4.11
CA GLY A 238 -10.44 -24.36 3.01
C GLY A 238 -11.22 -23.72 1.84
N TYR A 239 -11.94 -22.63 2.09
CA TYR A 239 -12.65 -21.87 1.06
C TYR A 239 -11.71 -21.02 0.20
N LEU A 240 -10.50 -20.75 0.68
CA LEU A 240 -9.36 -20.40 -0.18
C LEU A 240 -8.89 -21.68 -0.90
N ALA A 241 -9.73 -22.23 -1.77
CA ALA A 241 -9.26 -23.20 -2.76
C ALA A 241 -8.17 -22.52 -3.59
N ASP A 242 -7.19 -23.30 -4.03
CA ASP A 242 -5.97 -22.80 -4.67
C ASP A 242 -6.32 -22.03 -5.95
N SER A 243 -6.62 -20.75 -5.81
CA SER A 243 -6.72 -19.82 -6.91
C SER A 243 -5.31 -19.72 -7.49
N THR A 244 -4.99 -20.65 -8.38
CA THR A 244 -4.07 -20.48 -9.50
C THR A 244 -4.67 -19.46 -10.47
N ALA A 245 -5.18 -18.35 -9.94
CA ALA A 245 -5.48 -17.20 -10.74
C ALA A 245 -4.11 -16.66 -11.14
N SER A 246 -3.76 -16.88 -12.41
CA SER A 246 -2.85 -16.05 -13.16
C SER A 246 -2.90 -14.64 -12.60
N THR A 247 -1.76 -14.16 -12.09
CA THR A 247 -1.58 -12.83 -11.51
C THR A 247 -2.45 -11.83 -12.27
N PRO A 248 -3.46 -11.18 -11.66
CA PRO A 248 -4.17 -10.13 -12.37
C PRO A 248 -3.17 -9.02 -12.70
N PRO A 249 -3.48 -8.13 -13.66
CA PRO A 249 -2.62 -7.00 -14.04
C PRO A 249 -2.49 -5.91 -12.94
N GLY A 250 -2.81 -6.23 -11.68
CA GLY A 250 -2.88 -5.29 -10.56
C GLY A 250 -1.67 -5.36 -9.63
N ALA A 251 -1.37 -4.24 -8.97
CA ALA A 251 -0.29 -4.17 -7.99
C ALA A 251 -0.55 -5.10 -6.79
N PRO A 252 0.46 -5.87 -6.33
CA PRO A 252 0.29 -6.77 -5.20
C PRO A 252 0.05 -6.02 -3.88
N LEU A 253 -0.96 -6.45 -3.11
CA LEU A 253 -1.24 -5.91 -1.77
C LEU A 253 -0.71 -6.86 -0.70
N PHE A 254 -1.24 -8.07 -0.63
CA PHE A 254 -0.95 -9.05 0.42
C PHE A 254 0.38 -9.77 0.22
N SER A 255 0.75 -10.10 -1.01
CA SER A 255 2.01 -10.82 -1.28
C SER A 255 3.25 -10.00 -0.92
N SER A 256 3.10 -8.67 -0.90
CA SER A 256 4.16 -7.75 -0.45
C SER A 256 4.27 -7.63 1.08
N ILE A 257 3.37 -8.25 1.85
CA ILE A 257 3.37 -8.22 3.31
C ILE A 257 4.27 -9.35 3.85
N ASN A 258 5.34 -8.96 4.54
CA ASN A 258 6.20 -9.90 5.24
C ASN A 258 5.52 -10.41 6.50
N MET A 259 5.19 -11.70 6.50
CA MET A 259 4.69 -12.44 7.65
C MET A 259 5.88 -12.77 8.55
N SER A 260 5.94 -12.14 9.72
CA SER A 260 6.92 -12.36 10.78
C SER A 260 6.35 -13.20 11.90
#